data_AF-A0A7C8HYL1-F1
#
_entry.id   AF-A0A7C8HYL1-F1
#
_cell.length_a   1.000
_cell.length_b   1.000
_cell.length_c   1.000
_cell.angle_alpha   90.00
_cell.angle_beta   90.00
_cell.angle_gamma   90.00
#
_symmetry.space_group_name_H-M   'P 1'
#
loop_
_entity.id
_entity.type
_entity.pdbx_description
1 polymer ?
#
loop_
_entity_poly.entity_id
_entity_poly.type
_entity_poly.pdbx_seq_one_letter_code
_entity_poly.pdbx_strand_id
1 'polypeptide(L)'
;MKFTDEQEKDNAKLLEKLRNYSEEITEDDHAIFLKMISTKLDTWQVDQILNPDEVYPRQQHVLATHWHPEFVPMELNRERIEKMFPNRKDELIIPTQHNELMTYGSYTGAEVDCYASGFQEKVQLLIHFESGKLKDKDTMLRAMLAHTRKYRASQLFDFINSFTKPIEDRLHKASRKTGVEPVAVKFACTVVGKIERMLDEHWEEVPEFSIRNKLIRNYIDALRPQFGHQFIDRVQTFVKEVKEIVKASFPLEYFYRASEIIEETRYIGGTIIIPHPEQFWPILLGRYNVDGYEVWNPQSHRYTEFLIDVVNEHNKHRNGSCKDLLILMGDDCHQGEKTRKKDEQDPEKTEREIGVQPAWDDLNIQKKLIRGGITRQNVIEEYRCRLSS
;
A
#
# COMPACT_ATOMS: atom_id res chain seq x y z
N MET A 1 7.00 -2.95 41.91
CA MET A 1 8.27 -2.74 41.17
C MET A 1 8.65 -1.28 41.46
N LYS A 2 9.66 -1.02 42.31
CA LYS A 2 10.05 0.36 42.64
C LYS A 2 10.85 0.90 41.45
N PHE A 3 10.37 1.99 40.86
CA PHE A 3 11.16 2.74 39.89
C PHE A 3 12.41 3.27 40.59
N THR A 4 13.54 3.30 39.89
CA THR A 4 14.75 3.94 40.42
C THR A 4 14.54 5.45 40.47
N ASP A 5 15.11 6.16 41.45
CA ASP A 5 14.97 7.63 41.63
C ASP A 5 15.23 8.44 40.33
N GLU A 6 16.04 7.89 39.42
CA GLU A 6 16.35 8.45 38.10
C GLU A 6 15.18 8.32 37.11
N GLN A 7 14.48 7.19 37.09
CA GLN A 7 13.30 6.97 36.24
C GLN A 7 12.10 7.83 36.69
N GLU A 8 11.96 8.08 37.99
CA GLU A 8 10.92 8.97 38.52
C GLU A 8 11.18 10.43 38.14
N LYS A 9 12.44 10.87 38.15
CA LYS A 9 12.84 12.22 37.69
C LYS A 9 12.63 12.41 36.19
N ASP A 10 13.00 11.42 35.38
CA ASP A 10 12.81 11.47 33.92
C ASP A 10 11.32 11.51 33.55
N ASN A 11 10.49 10.73 34.24
CA ASN A 11 9.03 10.77 34.07
C ASN A 11 8.43 12.12 34.49
N ALA A 12 8.89 12.71 35.60
CA ALA A 12 8.43 14.03 36.03
C ALA A 12 8.77 15.12 35.00
N LYS A 13 10.00 15.08 34.46
CA LYS A 13 10.47 16.01 33.42
C LYS A 13 9.67 15.86 32.12
N LEU A 14 9.35 14.64 31.71
CA LEU A 14 8.50 14.39 30.55
C LEU A 14 7.08 14.92 30.77
N LEU A 15 6.49 14.69 31.94
CA LEU A 15 5.14 15.19 32.27
C LEU A 15 5.07 16.72 32.29
N GLU A 16 6.09 17.39 32.82
CA GLU A 16 6.20 18.85 32.76
C GLU A 16 6.29 19.36 31.32
N LYS A 17 7.13 18.71 30.51
CA LYS A 17 7.27 19.02 29.08
C LYS A 17 5.95 18.84 28.32
N LEU A 18 5.19 17.79 28.61
CA LEU A 18 3.90 17.53 27.98
C LEU A 18 2.82 18.51 28.41
N ARG A 19 2.83 18.95 29.68
CA ARG A 19 1.90 19.98 30.17
C ARG A 19 2.11 21.33 29.50
N ASN A 20 3.37 21.65 29.20
CA ASN A 20 3.78 22.90 28.58
C ASN A 20 3.94 22.80 27.05
N TYR A 21 3.54 21.68 26.43
CA TYR A 21 3.62 21.54 24.98
C TYR A 21 2.59 22.46 24.30
N SER A 22 3.10 23.49 23.63
CA SER A 22 2.29 24.56 23.04
C SER A 22 1.51 24.08 21.82
N GLU A 23 0.31 24.65 21.64
CA GLU A 23 -0.51 24.53 20.42
C GLU A 23 -0.02 25.47 19.30
N GLU A 24 0.88 26.41 19.61
CA GLU A 24 1.52 27.25 18.61
C GLU A 24 2.45 26.43 17.70
N ILE A 25 2.39 26.71 16.40
CA ILE A 25 3.23 26.09 15.40
C ILE A 25 4.59 26.78 15.44
N THR A 26 5.64 25.99 15.61
CA THR A 26 7.03 26.45 15.65
C THR A 26 7.72 26.26 14.30
N GLU A 27 8.90 26.86 14.13
CA GLU A 27 9.74 26.62 12.94
C GLU A 27 10.15 25.14 12.83
N ASP A 28 10.40 24.47 13.96
CA ASP A 28 10.69 23.03 14.00
C ASP A 28 9.48 22.20 13.52
N ASP A 29 8.25 22.60 13.88
CA ASP A 29 7.03 21.93 13.40
C ASP A 29 6.94 22.01 11.86
N HIS A 30 7.17 23.20 11.30
CA HIS A 30 7.22 23.39 9.84
C HIS A 30 8.32 22.55 9.19
N ALA A 31 9.53 22.53 9.76
CA ALA A 31 10.64 21.77 9.21
C ALA A 31 10.33 20.27 9.15
N ILE A 32 9.71 19.72 10.21
CA ILE A 32 9.26 18.31 10.24
C ILE A 32 8.18 18.10 9.17
N PHE A 33 7.16 18.96 9.14
CA PHE A 33 6.04 18.84 8.19
C PHE A 33 6.50 18.86 6.74
N LEU A 34 7.29 19.87 6.35
CA LEU A 34 7.83 20.02 5.00
C LEU A 34 8.68 18.82 4.59
N LYS A 35 9.46 18.27 5.53
CA LYS A 35 10.22 17.03 5.30
C LYS A 35 9.31 15.83 5.04
N MET A 36 8.18 15.72 5.74
CA MET A 36 7.24 14.60 5.58
C MET A 36 6.47 14.62 4.25
N ILE A 37 6.23 15.81 3.69
CA ILE A 37 5.51 15.96 2.41
C ILE A 37 6.45 16.03 1.20
N SER A 38 7.75 16.18 1.41
CA SER A 38 8.75 16.28 0.34
C SER A 38 8.78 15.01 -0.52
N THR A 39 8.72 15.20 -1.84
CA THR A 39 8.95 14.15 -2.85
C THR A 39 10.38 14.16 -3.39
N LYS A 40 11.21 15.13 -2.96
CA LYS A 40 12.62 15.21 -3.37
C LYS A 40 13.42 14.16 -2.62
N LEU A 41 14.22 13.40 -3.37
CA LEU A 41 15.14 12.41 -2.82
C LEU A 41 16.50 13.05 -2.54
N ASP A 42 17.00 12.84 -1.33
CA ASP A 42 18.39 13.09 -0.98
C ASP A 42 19.33 12.15 -1.75
N THR A 43 20.60 12.54 -1.90
CA THR A 43 21.61 11.74 -2.60
C THR A 43 21.77 10.33 -2.03
N TRP A 44 21.70 10.18 -0.70
CA TRP A 44 21.78 8.88 -0.04
C TRP A 44 20.54 8.00 -0.31
N GLN A 45 19.36 8.61 -0.49
CA GLN A 45 18.14 7.86 -0.85
C GLN A 45 18.22 7.34 -2.28
N VAL A 46 18.74 8.17 -3.20
CA VAL A 46 19.01 7.76 -4.58
C VAL A 46 20.01 6.60 -4.61
N ASP A 47 21.14 6.73 -3.90
CA ASP A 47 22.15 5.67 -3.83
C ASP A 47 21.56 4.36 -3.27
N GLN A 48 20.73 4.44 -2.23
CA GLN A 48 20.07 3.25 -1.65
C GLN A 48 19.07 2.59 -2.62
N ILE A 49 18.32 3.36 -3.41
CA ILE A 49 17.45 2.81 -4.46
C ILE A 49 18.28 2.15 -5.56
N LEU A 50 19.39 2.78 -5.96
CA LEU A 50 20.22 2.30 -7.06
C LEU A 50 21.09 1.08 -6.70
N ASN A 51 21.31 0.81 -5.41
CA ASN A 51 22.11 -0.32 -4.95
C ASN A 51 21.23 -1.32 -4.19
N PRO A 52 20.65 -2.32 -4.87
CA PRO A 52 19.89 -3.37 -4.22
C PRO A 52 20.77 -4.21 -3.30
N ASP A 53 20.22 -4.67 -2.18
CA ASP A 53 20.95 -5.52 -1.23
C ASP A 53 21.23 -6.91 -1.82
N GLU A 54 20.38 -7.41 -2.72
CA GLU A 54 20.52 -8.70 -3.39
C GLU A 54 20.44 -8.59 -4.93
N VAL A 55 21.16 -9.48 -5.62
CA VAL A 55 21.19 -9.60 -7.08
C VAL A 55 20.88 -11.06 -7.47
N TYR A 56 20.03 -11.24 -8.48
CA TYR A 56 19.49 -12.52 -8.91
C TYR A 56 19.92 -12.86 -10.35
N PRO A 57 21.21 -13.16 -10.59
CA PRO A 57 21.76 -13.36 -11.93
C PRO A 57 21.25 -14.63 -12.63
N ARG A 58 20.59 -15.54 -11.90
CA ARG A 58 20.02 -16.79 -12.42
C ARG A 58 18.55 -16.66 -12.81
N GLN A 59 17.87 -15.59 -12.41
CA GLN A 59 16.48 -15.35 -12.76
C GLN A 59 16.38 -14.81 -14.19
N GLN A 60 16.07 -15.71 -15.14
CA GLN A 60 15.97 -15.36 -16.56
C GLN A 60 14.61 -14.76 -16.97
N HIS A 61 13.57 -15.00 -16.18
CA HIS A 61 12.22 -14.50 -16.43
C HIS A 61 11.76 -13.67 -15.24
N VAL A 62 11.43 -12.41 -15.47
CA VAL A 62 11.02 -11.46 -14.41
C VAL A 62 9.54 -11.14 -14.57
N LEU A 63 8.74 -11.42 -13.54
CA LEU A 63 7.31 -11.11 -13.51
C LEU A 63 7.06 -10.20 -12.30
N ALA A 64 6.47 -9.03 -12.54
CA ALA A 64 6.12 -8.09 -11.48
C ALA A 64 4.83 -7.36 -11.87
N THR A 65 3.69 -7.88 -11.42
CA THR A 65 2.35 -7.36 -11.79
C THR A 65 1.69 -6.57 -10.67
N HIS A 66 2.35 -6.43 -9.53
CA HIS A 66 1.83 -5.67 -8.39
C HIS A 66 2.98 -5.07 -7.59
N TRP A 67 3.20 -3.78 -7.80
CA TRP A 67 4.19 -2.99 -7.08
C TRP A 67 3.87 -1.50 -7.19
N HIS A 68 4.31 -0.73 -6.20
CA HIS A 68 3.97 0.67 -6.00
C HIS A 68 5.23 1.54 -6.14
N PRO A 69 5.35 2.33 -7.23
CA PRO A 69 6.44 3.30 -7.38
C PRO A 69 6.44 4.37 -6.29
N GLU A 70 5.26 4.70 -5.74
CA GLU A 70 5.05 5.81 -4.82
C GLU A 70 5.64 7.11 -5.40
N PHE A 71 6.51 7.80 -4.66
CA PHE A 71 7.17 9.03 -5.12
C PHE A 71 8.54 8.78 -5.76
N VAL A 72 8.98 7.52 -5.89
CA VAL A 72 10.28 7.19 -6.46
C VAL A 72 10.20 7.27 -7.99
N PRO A 73 11.07 8.06 -8.65
CA PRO A 73 11.09 8.17 -10.10
C PRO A 73 11.21 6.82 -10.80
N MET A 74 10.49 6.65 -11.91
CA MET A 74 10.43 5.39 -12.65
C MET A 74 11.81 4.99 -13.21
N GLU A 75 12.65 5.96 -13.52
CA GLU A 75 14.01 5.79 -14.02
C GLU A 75 14.92 5.09 -13.00
N LEU A 76 14.82 5.47 -11.72
CA LEU A 76 15.59 4.84 -10.65
C LEU A 76 15.13 3.39 -10.44
N ASN A 77 13.83 3.14 -10.53
CA ASN A 77 13.26 1.79 -10.47
C ASN A 77 13.77 0.91 -11.62
N ARG A 78 13.84 1.45 -12.84
CA ARG A 78 14.40 0.74 -14.01
C ARG A 78 15.85 0.35 -13.79
N GLU A 79 16.69 1.28 -13.33
CA GLU A 79 18.11 1.00 -13.08
C GLU A 79 18.30 -0.02 -11.96
N ARG A 80 17.48 0.03 -10.89
CA ARG A 80 17.46 -0.99 -9.83
C ARG A 80 17.13 -2.37 -10.40
N ILE A 81 16.05 -2.50 -11.18
CA ILE A 81 15.64 -3.78 -11.81
C ILE A 81 16.75 -4.33 -12.70
N GLU A 82 17.42 -3.47 -13.47
CA GLU A 82 18.55 -3.87 -14.33
C GLU A 82 19.71 -4.44 -13.53
N LYS A 83 20.07 -3.81 -12.40
CA LYS A 83 21.11 -4.29 -11.49
C LYS A 83 20.71 -5.58 -10.77
N MET A 84 19.45 -5.71 -10.39
CA MET A 84 18.92 -6.90 -9.72
C MET A 84 18.88 -8.13 -10.64
N PHE A 85 18.58 -7.95 -11.93
CA PHE A 85 18.42 -9.05 -12.89
C PHE A 85 19.29 -8.85 -14.14
N PRO A 86 20.63 -8.96 -14.01
CA PRO A 86 21.56 -8.62 -15.10
C PRO A 86 21.49 -9.56 -16.31
N ASN A 87 20.99 -10.79 -16.14
CA ASN A 87 20.93 -11.80 -17.20
C ASN A 87 19.49 -12.19 -17.58
N ARG A 88 18.50 -11.33 -17.30
CA ARG A 88 17.11 -11.59 -17.68
C ARG A 88 16.97 -11.66 -19.20
N LYS A 89 16.12 -12.57 -19.67
CA LYS A 89 15.83 -12.81 -21.09
C LYS A 89 14.44 -12.35 -21.49
N ASP A 90 13.48 -12.44 -20.57
CA ASP A 90 12.12 -11.93 -20.77
C ASP A 90 11.58 -11.31 -19.48
N GLU A 91 10.68 -10.34 -19.63
CA GLU A 91 10.04 -9.65 -18.52
C GLU A 91 8.59 -9.25 -18.80
N LEU A 92 7.78 -9.23 -17.75
CA LEU A 92 6.48 -8.56 -17.70
C LEU A 92 6.37 -7.80 -16.40
N ILE A 93 6.58 -6.49 -16.46
CA ILE A 93 6.62 -5.59 -15.31
C ILE A 93 5.55 -4.52 -15.52
N ILE A 94 4.60 -4.44 -14.61
CA ILE A 94 3.46 -3.52 -14.67
C ILE A 94 3.29 -2.87 -13.28
N PRO A 95 3.52 -1.55 -13.14
CA PRO A 95 3.31 -0.85 -11.88
C PRO A 95 1.82 -0.67 -11.61
N THR A 96 1.45 -0.66 -10.33
CA THR A 96 0.06 -0.60 -9.88
C THR A 96 -0.08 0.36 -8.72
N GLN A 97 -0.08 1.67 -8.98
CA GLN A 97 -0.28 2.64 -7.90
C GLN A 97 -1.76 2.72 -7.51
N HIS A 98 -2.02 2.93 -6.21
CA HIS A 98 -3.39 3.09 -5.71
C HIS A 98 -4.15 4.21 -6.46
N ASN A 99 -5.16 3.81 -7.22
CA ASN A 99 -6.08 4.68 -7.96
C ASN A 99 -5.36 5.65 -8.92
N GLU A 100 -4.26 5.19 -9.51
CA GLU A 100 -3.44 5.97 -10.43
C GLU A 100 -2.83 5.07 -11.50
N LEU A 101 -3.05 5.42 -12.76
CA LEU A 101 -2.44 4.74 -13.90
C LEU A 101 -0.95 5.10 -13.95
N MET A 102 -0.11 4.09 -13.74
CA MET A 102 1.35 4.21 -13.85
C MET A 102 1.85 3.37 -15.02
N THR A 103 2.85 3.89 -15.75
CA THR A 103 3.38 3.25 -16.95
C THR A 103 4.82 2.80 -16.73
N TYR A 104 5.12 1.56 -17.13
CA TYR A 104 6.47 1.04 -17.25
C TYR A 104 6.61 0.32 -18.59
N GLY A 105 7.51 0.81 -19.44
CA GLY A 105 7.71 0.26 -20.78
C GLY A 105 6.42 0.33 -21.61
N SER A 106 5.95 -0.83 -22.06
CA SER A 106 4.75 -0.97 -22.91
C SER A 106 3.47 -1.20 -22.14
N TYR A 107 3.51 -1.22 -20.80
CA TYR A 107 2.34 -1.55 -19.97
C TYR A 107 2.02 -0.45 -18.97
N THR A 108 0.73 -0.32 -18.71
CA THR A 108 0.17 0.62 -17.73
C THR A 108 -0.73 -0.14 -16.77
N GLY A 109 -0.65 0.19 -15.48
CA GLY A 109 -1.48 -0.46 -14.47
C GLY A 109 -1.90 0.48 -13.34
N ALA A 110 -2.90 0.03 -12.58
CA ALA A 110 -3.35 0.66 -11.34
C ALA A 110 -3.90 -0.39 -10.38
N GLU A 111 -3.76 -0.16 -9.07
CA GLU A 111 -4.54 -0.89 -8.06
C GLU A 111 -5.73 -0.04 -7.65
N VAL A 112 -6.95 -0.52 -7.88
CA VAL A 112 -8.17 0.26 -7.70
C VAL A 112 -8.92 -0.21 -6.48
N ASP A 113 -9.30 0.73 -5.61
CA ASP A 113 -10.21 0.46 -4.51
C ASP A 113 -11.66 0.46 -5.02
N CYS A 114 -12.39 -0.61 -4.70
CA CYS A 114 -13.73 -0.84 -5.18
C CYS A 114 -14.67 -1.25 -4.04
N TYR A 115 -15.96 -1.08 -4.25
CA TYR A 115 -17.00 -1.65 -3.39
C TYR A 115 -17.51 -2.97 -3.97
N ALA A 116 -17.45 -4.05 -3.19
CA ALA A 116 -18.07 -5.32 -3.52
C ALA A 116 -19.46 -5.42 -2.88
N SER A 117 -20.50 -4.99 -3.59
CA SER A 117 -21.87 -4.92 -3.07
C SER A 117 -22.44 -6.27 -2.61
N GLY A 118 -22.00 -7.38 -3.20
CA GLY A 118 -22.43 -8.73 -2.80
C GLY A 118 -21.96 -9.14 -1.40
N PHE A 119 -20.89 -8.51 -0.90
CA PHE A 119 -20.28 -8.82 0.40
C PHE A 119 -20.28 -7.63 1.35
N GLN A 120 -20.67 -6.45 0.87
CA GLN A 120 -20.65 -5.18 1.62
C GLN A 120 -19.26 -4.83 2.15
N GLU A 121 -18.23 -5.13 1.35
CA GLU A 121 -16.83 -4.94 1.72
C GLU A 121 -16.08 -4.11 0.68
N LYS A 122 -15.02 -3.44 1.14
CA LYS A 122 -14.03 -2.82 0.27
C LYS A 122 -13.16 -3.95 -0.30
N VAL A 123 -12.94 -3.95 -1.61
CA VAL A 123 -12.01 -4.85 -2.28
C VAL A 123 -11.04 -4.06 -3.14
N GLN A 124 -10.01 -4.72 -3.65
CA GLN A 124 -9.06 -4.13 -4.59
C GLN A 124 -9.01 -4.94 -5.88
N LEU A 125 -8.75 -4.27 -7.00
CA LEU A 125 -8.53 -4.88 -8.30
C LEU A 125 -7.24 -4.33 -8.88
N LEU A 126 -6.39 -5.18 -9.45
CA LEU A 126 -5.33 -4.72 -10.34
C LEU A 126 -5.88 -4.67 -11.75
N ILE A 127 -5.74 -3.52 -12.40
CA ILE A 127 -6.12 -3.34 -13.79
C ILE A 127 -4.87 -3.09 -14.61
N HIS A 128 -4.69 -3.86 -15.70
CA HIS A 128 -3.50 -3.79 -16.53
C HIS A 128 -3.85 -3.64 -18.00
N PHE A 129 -3.09 -2.82 -18.70
CA PHE A 129 -3.27 -2.50 -20.11
C PHE A 129 -1.93 -2.56 -20.84
N GLU A 130 -1.96 -2.96 -22.11
CA GLU A 130 -0.97 -2.45 -23.04
C GLU A 130 -1.18 -0.93 -23.18
N SER A 131 -0.14 -0.14 -22.93
CA SER A 131 -0.25 1.34 -22.87
C SER A 131 -0.82 1.93 -24.16
N GLY A 132 -0.61 1.27 -25.30
CA GLY A 132 -1.16 1.67 -26.60
C GLY A 132 -2.69 1.73 -26.65
N LYS A 133 -3.40 0.99 -25.81
CA LYS A 133 -4.87 0.91 -25.78
C LYS A 133 -5.55 2.08 -25.05
N LEU A 134 -4.82 2.78 -24.19
CA LEU A 134 -5.35 3.87 -23.36
C LEU A 134 -5.57 5.19 -24.11
N LYS A 135 -5.14 5.28 -25.38
CA LYS A 135 -5.22 6.48 -26.24
C LYS A 135 -6.68 6.95 -26.46
N ASP A 136 -7.19 7.76 -25.54
CA ASP A 136 -8.49 8.45 -25.48
C ASP A 136 -9.70 7.66 -24.98
N LYS A 137 -9.62 6.32 -24.94
CA LYS A 137 -10.71 5.46 -24.44
C LYS A 137 -10.84 5.44 -22.92
N ASP A 138 -9.85 5.95 -22.21
CA ASP A 138 -9.74 5.83 -20.75
C ASP A 138 -10.27 7.03 -19.96
N THR A 139 -10.97 7.96 -20.64
CA THR A 139 -11.48 9.18 -20.00
C THR A 139 -12.37 8.86 -18.79
N MET A 140 -13.29 7.89 -18.94
CA MET A 140 -14.17 7.47 -17.84
C MET A 140 -13.36 6.76 -16.75
N LEU A 141 -12.51 5.79 -17.10
CA LEU A 141 -11.61 5.15 -16.14
C LEU A 141 -10.79 6.16 -15.33
N ARG A 142 -10.17 7.15 -15.97
CA ARG A 142 -9.41 8.21 -15.29
C ARG A 142 -10.27 9.02 -14.33
N ALA A 143 -11.50 9.35 -14.71
CA ALA A 143 -12.45 10.02 -13.83
C ALA A 143 -12.82 9.15 -12.62
N MET A 144 -13.04 7.84 -12.82
CA MET A 144 -13.33 6.89 -11.74
C MET A 144 -12.16 6.82 -10.76
N LEU A 145 -10.92 6.71 -11.27
CA LEU A 145 -9.71 6.66 -10.45
C LEU A 145 -9.49 7.97 -9.67
N ALA A 146 -9.71 9.13 -10.31
CA ALA A 146 -9.59 10.43 -9.66
C ALA A 146 -10.63 10.62 -8.54
N HIS A 147 -11.88 10.19 -8.77
CA HIS A 147 -12.93 10.20 -7.75
C HIS A 147 -12.53 9.30 -6.57
N THR A 148 -12.14 8.05 -6.83
CA THR A 148 -11.72 7.11 -5.79
C THR A 148 -10.52 7.62 -5.00
N ARG A 149 -9.52 8.21 -5.67
CA ARG A 149 -8.35 8.83 -5.04
C ARG A 149 -8.76 9.97 -4.11
N LYS A 150 -9.57 10.91 -4.59
CA LYS A 150 -10.08 12.05 -3.79
C LYS A 150 -10.91 11.56 -2.60
N TYR A 151 -11.76 10.55 -2.81
CA TYR A 151 -12.56 9.98 -1.76
C TYR A 151 -11.68 9.30 -0.70
N ARG A 152 -10.70 8.48 -1.10
CA ARG A 152 -9.74 7.87 -0.16
C ARG A 152 -8.95 8.91 0.62
N ALA A 153 -8.55 10.02 0.00
CA ALA A 153 -7.88 11.13 0.67
C ALA A 153 -8.76 11.78 1.76
N SER A 154 -10.09 11.78 1.58
CA SER A 154 -11.03 12.31 2.58
C SER A 154 -10.98 11.58 3.93
N GLN A 155 -10.52 10.32 3.94
CA GLN A 155 -10.29 9.57 5.17
C GLN A 155 -9.25 10.25 6.08
N LEU A 156 -8.22 10.90 5.52
CA LEU A 156 -7.25 11.65 6.33
C LEU A 156 -7.95 12.80 7.06
N PHE A 157 -8.85 13.53 6.40
CA PHE A 157 -9.56 14.63 7.03
C PHE A 157 -10.57 14.14 8.08
N ASP A 158 -11.28 13.03 7.86
CA ASP A 158 -12.11 12.42 8.92
C ASP A 158 -11.26 11.94 10.11
N PHE A 159 -10.06 11.45 9.82
CA PHE A 159 -9.09 11.08 10.83
C PHE A 159 -8.58 12.29 11.63
N ILE A 160 -8.22 13.39 10.97
CA ILE A 160 -7.82 14.66 11.61
C ILE A 160 -8.96 15.22 12.45
N ASN A 161 -10.17 15.32 11.88
CA ASN A 161 -11.35 15.85 12.55
C ASN A 161 -11.69 15.06 13.83
N SER A 162 -11.36 13.76 13.87
CA SER A 162 -11.55 12.95 15.09
C SER A 162 -10.74 13.49 16.28
N PHE A 163 -9.65 14.23 16.05
CA PHE A 163 -8.83 14.88 17.08
C PHE A 163 -9.16 16.36 17.28
N THR A 164 -9.52 17.09 16.22
CA THR A 164 -9.63 18.56 16.24
C THR A 164 -11.06 19.08 16.37
N LYS A 165 -12.04 18.29 15.90
CA LYS A 165 -13.49 18.55 16.03
C LYS A 165 -14.11 17.33 16.71
N PRO A 166 -13.80 17.10 18.00
CA PRO A 166 -13.96 15.80 18.62
C PRO A 166 -15.39 15.28 18.48
N ILE A 167 -15.53 14.22 17.68
CA ILE A 167 -16.62 13.27 17.83
C ILE A 167 -16.24 12.47 19.08
N GLU A 168 -16.61 12.98 20.27
CA GLU A 168 -16.09 12.52 21.58
C GLU A 168 -16.08 10.99 21.73
N ASP A 169 -17.06 10.34 21.12
CA ASP A 169 -17.20 8.90 21.03
C ASP A 169 -15.96 8.16 20.49
N ARG A 170 -15.27 8.68 19.47
CA ARG A 170 -14.14 7.99 18.82
C ARG A 170 -12.89 7.99 19.69
N LEU A 171 -12.48 9.16 20.21
CA LEU A 171 -11.30 9.29 21.07
C LEU A 171 -11.48 8.52 22.38
N HIS A 172 -12.67 8.59 22.96
CA HIS A 172 -12.97 7.88 24.20
C HIS A 172 -12.98 6.35 24.02
N LYS A 173 -13.56 5.84 22.91
CA LYS A 173 -13.47 4.41 22.56
C LYS A 173 -12.02 3.95 22.39
N ALA A 174 -11.21 4.72 21.66
CA ALA A 174 -9.80 4.39 21.45
C ALA A 174 -8.98 4.43 22.75
N SER A 175 -9.19 5.43 23.60
CA SER A 175 -8.49 5.57 24.88
C SER A 175 -8.85 4.42 25.83
N ARG A 176 -10.13 4.03 25.91
CA ARG A 176 -10.55 2.86 26.70
C ARG A 176 -9.92 1.56 26.23
N LYS A 177 -9.82 1.36 24.90
CA LYS A 177 -9.26 0.13 24.34
C LYS A 177 -7.74 0.03 24.50
N THR A 178 -7.04 1.16 24.43
CA THR A 178 -5.58 1.21 24.49
C THR A 178 -5.03 1.46 25.90
N GLY A 179 -5.86 1.94 26.83
CA GLY A 179 -5.45 2.24 28.20
C GLY A 179 -4.52 3.43 28.34
N VAL A 180 -4.41 4.29 27.32
CA VAL A 180 -3.49 5.45 27.35
C VAL A 180 -3.98 6.54 28.30
N GLU A 181 -3.04 7.22 28.95
CA GLU A 181 -3.32 8.26 29.91
C GLU A 181 -3.85 9.54 29.22
N PRO A 182 -4.63 10.39 29.92
CA PRO A 182 -5.18 11.63 29.34
C PRO A 182 -4.13 12.57 28.73
N VAL A 183 -2.90 12.55 29.24
CA VAL A 183 -1.80 13.35 28.71
C VAL A 183 -1.40 12.92 27.29
N ALA A 184 -1.43 11.62 26.98
CA ALA A 184 -1.14 11.11 25.64
C ALA A 184 -2.26 11.46 24.65
N VAL A 185 -3.51 11.42 25.10
CA VAL A 185 -4.67 11.87 24.30
C VAL A 185 -4.55 13.35 23.98
N LYS A 186 -4.31 14.20 24.99
CA LYS A 186 -4.12 15.64 24.80
C LYS A 186 -2.96 15.93 23.85
N PHE A 187 -1.83 15.26 24.02
CA PHE A 187 -0.67 15.39 23.13
C PHE A 187 -1.02 15.05 21.68
N ALA A 188 -1.72 13.93 21.44
CA ALA A 188 -2.16 13.55 20.10
C ALA A 188 -3.08 14.61 19.48
N CYS A 189 -4.04 15.14 20.24
CA CYS A 189 -4.92 16.22 19.79
C CYS A 189 -4.14 17.48 19.40
N THR A 190 -3.17 17.90 20.22
CA THR A 190 -2.32 19.06 19.93
C THR A 190 -1.49 18.84 18.67
N VAL A 191 -0.83 17.69 18.52
CA VAL A 191 0.00 17.40 17.34
C VAL A 191 -0.85 17.35 16.08
N VAL A 192 -2.00 16.67 16.11
CA VAL A 192 -2.89 16.58 14.94
C VAL A 192 -3.51 17.94 14.60
N GLY A 193 -3.82 18.77 15.60
CA GLY A 193 -4.28 20.15 15.38
C GLY A 193 -3.24 21.02 14.68
N LYS A 194 -1.96 20.88 15.02
CA LYS A 194 -0.86 21.52 14.28
C LYS A 194 -0.79 21.03 12.84
N ILE A 195 -0.93 19.72 12.61
CA ILE A 195 -0.93 19.14 11.26
C ILE A 195 -2.10 19.66 10.42
N GLU A 196 -3.31 19.77 10.97
CA GLU A 196 -4.47 20.36 10.27
C GLU A 196 -4.14 21.78 9.78
N ARG A 197 -3.65 22.63 10.69
CA ARG A 197 -3.29 24.01 10.37
C ARG A 197 -2.15 24.12 9.35
N MET A 198 -1.11 23.28 9.45
CA MET A 198 -0.02 23.28 8.46
C MET A 198 -0.47 22.76 7.10
N LEU A 199 -1.41 21.81 7.04
CA LEU A 199 -2.03 21.38 5.78
C LEU A 199 -2.80 22.53 5.12
N ASP A 200 -3.53 23.33 5.91
CA ASP A 200 -4.26 24.50 5.41
C ASP A 200 -3.29 25.60 4.94
N GLU A 201 -2.22 25.87 5.69
CA GLU A 201 -1.20 26.88 5.37
C GLU A 201 -0.38 26.53 4.10
N HIS A 202 -0.12 25.25 3.87
CA HIS A 202 0.71 24.76 2.75
C HIS A 202 -0.09 24.02 1.67
N TRP A 203 -1.42 24.24 1.59
CA TRP A 203 -2.32 23.45 0.77
C TRP A 203 -1.88 23.29 -0.69
N GLU A 204 -1.38 24.38 -1.30
CA GLU A 204 -0.91 24.38 -2.69
C GLU A 204 0.42 23.66 -2.90
N GLU A 205 1.23 23.50 -1.85
CA GLU A 205 2.55 22.86 -1.90
C GLU A 205 2.50 21.37 -1.55
N VAL A 206 1.44 20.91 -0.85
CA VAL A 206 1.27 19.51 -0.42
C VAL A 206 0.99 18.62 -1.63
N PRO A 207 1.88 17.68 -1.97
CA PRO A 207 1.61 16.74 -3.05
C PRO A 207 0.42 15.84 -2.70
N GLU A 208 -0.46 15.56 -3.66
CA GLU A 208 -1.66 14.73 -3.44
C GLU A 208 -1.33 13.39 -2.77
N PHE A 209 -0.21 12.77 -3.16
CA PHE A 209 0.27 11.51 -2.62
C PHE A 209 0.61 11.55 -1.12
N SER A 210 0.90 12.74 -0.58
CA SER A 210 1.19 12.95 0.84
C SER A 210 -0.07 13.04 1.69
N ILE A 211 -1.26 13.22 1.08
CA ILE A 211 -2.56 13.31 1.75
C ILE A 211 -3.06 11.89 2.13
N ARG A 212 -2.42 11.30 3.13
CA ARG A 212 -2.72 9.96 3.64
C ARG A 212 -2.43 9.85 5.14
N ASN A 213 -3.08 8.90 5.80
CA ASN A 213 -2.91 8.62 7.24
C ASN A 213 -1.44 8.42 7.69
N LYS A 214 -0.53 8.05 6.75
CA LYS A 214 0.91 7.92 6.99
C LYS A 214 1.56 9.25 7.41
N LEU A 215 1.01 10.40 7.00
CA LEU A 215 1.49 11.74 7.39
C LEU A 215 1.48 11.92 8.91
N ILE A 216 0.35 11.68 9.57
CA ILE A 216 0.20 11.82 11.03
C ILE A 216 1.15 10.87 11.76
N ARG A 217 1.20 9.61 11.33
CA ARG A 217 2.08 8.59 11.94
C ARG A 217 3.55 9.03 11.85
N ASN A 218 4.02 9.37 10.65
CA ASN A 218 5.42 9.73 10.44
C ASN A 218 5.79 11.05 11.15
N TYR A 219 4.88 12.03 11.21
CA TYR A 219 5.10 13.25 11.99
C TYR A 219 5.28 12.95 13.48
N ILE A 220 4.41 12.11 14.06
CA ILE A 220 4.52 11.71 15.47
C ILE A 220 5.83 10.93 15.72
N ASP A 221 6.25 10.07 14.78
CA ASP A 221 7.55 9.39 14.87
C ASP A 221 8.74 10.36 14.88
N ALA A 222 8.67 11.45 14.10
CA ALA A 222 9.73 12.46 14.07
C ALA A 222 9.91 13.20 15.41
N LEU A 223 8.93 13.13 16.31
CA LEU A 223 8.99 13.73 17.65
C LEU A 223 9.69 12.82 18.69
N ARG A 224 10.14 11.61 18.32
CA ARG A 224 10.87 10.68 19.22
C ARG A 224 12.10 11.31 19.90
N PRO A 225 12.98 12.06 19.22
CA PRO A 225 14.12 12.70 19.88
C PRO A 225 13.70 13.66 21.00
N GLN A 226 12.50 14.24 20.90
CA GLN A 226 12.00 15.22 21.85
C GLN A 226 11.25 14.58 23.03
N PHE A 227 10.45 13.53 22.80
CA PHE A 227 9.57 12.95 23.84
C PHE A 227 9.92 11.51 24.26
N GLY A 228 10.90 10.88 23.59
CA GLY A 228 11.35 9.53 23.87
C GLY A 228 10.48 8.45 23.22
N HIS A 229 11.10 7.30 22.92
CA HIS A 229 10.47 6.21 22.18
C HIS A 229 9.22 5.66 22.88
N GLN A 230 9.29 5.34 24.16
CA GLN A 230 8.20 4.71 24.91
C GLN A 230 6.92 5.56 24.97
N PHE A 231 7.05 6.88 25.04
CA PHE A 231 5.88 7.76 25.02
C PHE A 231 5.28 7.83 23.62
N ILE A 232 6.12 8.00 22.59
CA ILE A 232 5.66 8.02 21.20
C ILE A 232 4.99 6.71 20.79
N ASP A 233 5.49 5.55 21.24
CA ASP A 233 4.88 4.24 20.95
C ASP A 233 3.46 4.13 21.53
N ARG A 234 3.24 4.67 22.74
CA ARG A 234 1.90 4.74 23.35
C ARG A 234 0.96 5.65 22.57
N VAL A 235 1.44 6.84 22.18
CA VAL A 235 0.68 7.79 21.35
C VAL A 235 0.34 7.15 20.00
N GLN A 236 1.28 6.49 19.34
CA GLN A 236 1.06 5.79 18.07
C GLN A 236 0.02 4.68 18.20
N THR A 237 0.07 3.90 19.29
CA THR A 237 -0.93 2.85 19.57
C THR A 237 -2.33 3.44 19.67
N PHE A 238 -2.49 4.55 20.40
CA PHE A 238 -3.76 5.28 20.50
C PHE A 238 -4.22 5.83 19.14
N VAL A 239 -3.35 6.52 18.42
CA VAL A 239 -3.64 7.11 17.10
C VAL A 239 -4.00 6.03 16.08
N LYS A 240 -3.35 4.87 16.11
CA LYS A 240 -3.69 3.69 15.30
C LYS A 240 -5.10 3.19 15.61
N GLU A 241 -5.49 3.14 16.88
CA GLU A 241 -6.84 2.71 17.25
C GLU A 241 -7.90 3.69 16.75
N VAL A 242 -7.67 5.01 16.88
CA VAL A 242 -8.57 6.03 16.31
C VAL A 242 -8.69 5.85 14.80
N LYS A 243 -7.58 5.57 14.10
CA LYS A 243 -7.58 5.28 12.65
C LYS A 243 -8.46 4.06 12.30
N GLU A 244 -8.38 2.98 13.06
CA GLU A 244 -9.21 1.79 12.78
C GLU A 244 -10.69 2.06 13.02
N ILE A 245 -11.05 2.86 14.02
CA ILE A 245 -12.43 3.32 14.22
C ILE A 245 -12.92 4.15 13.03
N VAL A 246 -12.11 5.09 12.55
CA VAL A 246 -12.41 5.92 11.36
C VAL A 246 -12.61 5.04 10.14
N LYS A 247 -11.70 4.10 9.88
CA LYS A 247 -11.79 3.15 8.76
C LYS A 247 -13.04 2.30 8.81
N ALA A 248 -13.43 1.80 9.99
CA ALA A 248 -14.64 0.99 10.16
C ALA A 248 -15.93 1.77 9.88
N SER A 249 -15.91 3.09 10.06
CA SER A 249 -17.04 3.99 9.74
C SER A 249 -16.96 4.63 8.36
N PHE A 250 -15.94 4.32 7.55
CA PHE A 250 -15.73 4.95 6.26
C PHE A 250 -16.73 4.41 5.23
N PRO A 251 -17.67 5.23 4.71
CA PRO A 251 -18.76 4.73 3.89
C PRO A 251 -18.26 4.09 2.58
N LEU A 252 -18.64 2.85 2.32
CA LEU A 252 -18.09 2.12 1.17
C LEU A 252 -18.85 2.44 -0.12
N GLU A 253 -20.06 2.95 -0.02
CA GLU A 253 -20.97 3.17 -1.15
C GLU A 253 -20.53 4.29 -2.10
N TYR A 254 -19.55 5.11 -1.69
CA TYR A 254 -18.96 6.15 -2.55
C TYR A 254 -17.83 5.62 -3.43
N PHE A 255 -17.32 4.41 -3.18
CA PHE A 255 -16.46 3.74 -4.15
C PHE A 255 -17.30 3.19 -5.30
N TYR A 256 -16.73 3.21 -6.51
CA TYR A 256 -17.32 2.48 -7.64
C TYR A 256 -17.40 0.99 -7.32
N ARG A 257 -18.46 0.33 -7.81
CA ARG A 257 -18.61 -1.12 -7.65
C ARG A 257 -17.51 -1.83 -8.43
N ALA A 258 -17.03 -2.95 -7.89
CA ALA A 258 -16.06 -3.79 -8.59
C ALA A 258 -16.53 -4.17 -10.01
N SER A 259 -17.83 -4.39 -10.21
CA SER A 259 -18.42 -4.66 -11.53
C SER A 259 -18.27 -3.50 -12.51
N GLU A 260 -18.40 -2.25 -12.05
CA GLU A 260 -18.30 -1.05 -12.90
C GLU A 260 -16.86 -0.85 -13.35
N ILE A 261 -15.89 -1.05 -12.45
CA ILE A 261 -14.46 -1.00 -12.78
C ILE A 261 -14.07 -2.13 -13.75
N ILE A 262 -14.59 -3.34 -13.55
CA ILE A 262 -14.37 -4.47 -14.47
C ILE A 262 -14.94 -4.14 -15.85
N GLU A 263 -16.17 -3.64 -15.94
CA GLU A 263 -16.82 -3.29 -17.21
C GLU A 263 -16.01 -2.25 -17.99
N GLU A 264 -15.62 -1.15 -17.34
CA GLU A 264 -14.82 -0.09 -17.95
C GLU A 264 -13.44 -0.61 -18.39
N THR A 265 -12.79 -1.42 -17.54
CA THR A 265 -11.49 -2.03 -17.88
C THR A 265 -11.60 -2.94 -19.10
N ARG A 266 -12.67 -3.74 -19.20
CA ARG A 266 -12.92 -4.61 -20.35
C ARG A 266 -13.24 -3.81 -21.61
N TYR A 267 -14.00 -2.72 -21.50
CA TYR A 267 -14.31 -1.84 -22.64
C TYR A 267 -13.05 -1.29 -23.32
N ILE A 268 -12.04 -0.93 -22.53
CA ILE A 268 -10.74 -0.44 -23.01
C ILE A 268 -9.86 -1.59 -23.57
N GLY A 269 -10.17 -2.84 -23.24
CA GLY A 269 -9.38 -4.02 -23.61
C GLY A 269 -8.26 -4.32 -22.60
N GLY A 270 -8.48 -4.00 -21.33
CA GLY A 270 -7.59 -4.34 -20.23
C GLY A 270 -7.87 -5.70 -19.60
N THR A 271 -6.97 -6.08 -18.71
CA THR A 271 -7.05 -7.30 -17.90
C THR A 271 -7.23 -6.95 -16.43
N ILE A 272 -7.83 -7.85 -15.67
CA ILE A 272 -8.16 -7.66 -14.26
C ILE A 272 -7.61 -8.83 -13.44
N ILE A 273 -6.82 -8.53 -12.40
CA ILE A 273 -6.34 -9.49 -11.41
C ILE A 273 -6.91 -9.13 -10.04
N ILE A 274 -7.24 -10.14 -9.23
CA ILE A 274 -7.54 -9.94 -7.81
C ILE A 274 -6.22 -10.03 -7.00
N PRO A 275 -5.74 -8.93 -6.41
CA PRO A 275 -4.59 -8.97 -5.51
C PRO A 275 -4.99 -9.51 -4.13
N HIS A 276 -4.03 -10.13 -3.44
CA HIS A 276 -4.11 -10.58 -2.02
C HIS A 276 -5.54 -11.00 -1.58
N PRO A 277 -6.16 -11.98 -2.28
CA PRO A 277 -7.56 -12.35 -2.06
C PRO A 277 -7.83 -12.85 -0.63
N GLU A 278 -6.81 -13.21 0.15
CA GLU A 278 -6.93 -13.50 1.57
C GLU A 278 -7.50 -12.33 2.39
N GLN A 279 -7.26 -11.10 1.97
CA GLN A 279 -7.73 -9.89 2.66
C GLN A 279 -9.21 -9.63 2.38
N PHE A 280 -9.74 -10.23 1.31
CA PHE A 280 -11.10 -10.05 0.80
C PHE A 280 -11.73 -11.39 0.42
N TRP A 281 -11.54 -12.42 1.25
CA TRP A 281 -11.85 -13.81 0.90
C TRP A 281 -13.22 -14.08 0.24
N PRO A 282 -14.31 -13.33 0.53
CA PRO A 282 -15.58 -13.56 -0.16
C PRO A 282 -15.49 -13.31 -1.68
N ILE A 283 -14.52 -12.50 -2.14
CA ILE A 283 -14.30 -12.20 -3.57
C ILE A 283 -14.07 -13.47 -4.41
N LEU A 284 -13.47 -14.51 -3.81
CA LEU A 284 -13.25 -15.80 -4.45
C LEU A 284 -14.57 -16.50 -4.82
N LEU A 285 -15.65 -16.22 -4.08
CA LEU A 285 -16.99 -16.75 -4.31
C LEU A 285 -17.80 -15.90 -5.31
N GLY A 286 -17.39 -14.65 -5.55
CA GLY A 286 -18.13 -13.67 -6.34
C GLY A 286 -18.16 -13.94 -7.85
N ARG A 287 -17.35 -14.89 -8.35
CA ARG A 287 -17.25 -15.26 -9.78
C ARG A 287 -17.09 -14.06 -10.71
N TYR A 288 -16.30 -13.06 -10.28
CA TYR A 288 -16.02 -11.88 -11.09
C TYR A 288 -15.36 -12.25 -12.43
N ASN A 289 -15.62 -11.45 -13.46
CA ASN A 289 -15.02 -11.61 -14.79
C ASN A 289 -13.57 -11.11 -14.81
N VAL A 290 -12.69 -11.85 -14.14
CA VAL A 290 -11.26 -11.55 -13.97
C VAL A 290 -10.38 -12.52 -14.75
N ASP A 291 -9.15 -12.11 -15.03
CA ASP A 291 -8.16 -12.91 -15.74
C ASP A 291 -7.34 -13.81 -14.82
N GLY A 292 -7.24 -13.48 -13.53
CA GLY A 292 -6.45 -14.25 -12.58
C GLY A 292 -6.49 -13.73 -11.16
N TYR A 293 -5.72 -14.41 -10.31
CA TYR A 293 -5.59 -14.12 -8.89
C TYR A 293 -4.11 -14.10 -8.49
N GLU A 294 -3.75 -13.18 -7.61
CA GLU A 294 -2.49 -13.30 -6.87
C GLU A 294 -2.67 -14.34 -5.78
N VAL A 295 -1.90 -15.42 -5.83
CA VAL A 295 -2.05 -16.52 -4.87
C VAL A 295 -0.98 -16.52 -3.79
N TRP A 296 0.08 -15.73 -3.96
CA TRP A 296 1.17 -15.69 -3.01
C TRP A 296 0.81 -14.87 -1.78
N ASN A 297 0.88 -15.52 -0.62
CA ASN A 297 0.83 -14.88 0.68
C ASN A 297 2.20 -15.03 1.36
N PRO A 298 2.98 -13.95 1.55
CA PRO A 298 4.31 -14.02 2.15
C PRO A 298 4.29 -14.46 3.62
N GLN A 299 3.17 -14.27 4.33
CA GLN A 299 3.00 -14.61 5.73
C GLN A 299 2.47 -16.05 5.93
N SER A 300 2.01 -16.72 4.88
CA SER A 300 1.41 -18.06 5.00
C SER A 300 1.60 -18.93 3.76
N HIS A 301 2.54 -19.87 3.87
CA HIS A 301 2.75 -20.92 2.88
C HIS A 301 1.49 -21.78 2.66
N ARG A 302 0.81 -22.16 3.76
CA ARG A 302 -0.45 -22.90 3.71
C ARG A 302 -1.53 -22.15 2.92
N TYR A 303 -1.61 -20.83 3.09
CA TYR A 303 -2.60 -20.03 2.37
C TYR A 303 -2.27 -19.94 0.88
N THR A 304 -0.98 -19.82 0.55
CA THR A 304 -0.51 -19.86 -0.84
C THR A 304 -0.89 -21.18 -1.53
N GLU A 305 -0.61 -22.30 -0.88
CA GLU A 305 -0.98 -23.62 -1.39
C GLU A 305 -2.50 -23.81 -1.55
N PHE A 306 -3.29 -23.27 -0.62
CA PHE A 306 -4.75 -23.31 -0.68
C PHE A 306 -5.29 -22.50 -1.86
N LEU A 307 -4.81 -21.28 -2.07
CA LEU A 307 -5.24 -20.43 -3.18
C LEU A 307 -4.89 -21.04 -4.54
N ILE A 308 -3.72 -21.68 -4.66
CA ILE A 308 -3.35 -22.44 -5.87
C ILE A 308 -4.37 -23.55 -6.14
N ASP A 309 -4.75 -24.32 -5.12
CA ASP A 309 -5.74 -25.39 -5.27
C ASP A 309 -7.12 -24.83 -5.65
N VAL A 310 -7.55 -23.73 -5.03
CA VAL A 310 -8.82 -23.05 -5.35
C VAL A 310 -8.86 -22.59 -6.82
N VAL A 311 -7.80 -21.93 -7.31
CA VAL A 311 -7.76 -21.46 -8.70
C VAL A 311 -7.74 -22.63 -9.68
N ASN A 312 -6.96 -23.68 -9.40
CA ASN A 312 -6.95 -24.89 -10.21
C ASN A 312 -8.32 -25.57 -10.24
N GLU A 313 -9.02 -25.63 -9.11
CA GLU A 313 -10.36 -26.20 -9.03
C GLU A 313 -11.40 -25.38 -9.79
N HIS A 314 -11.30 -24.05 -9.73
CA HIS A 314 -12.11 -23.16 -10.56
C HIS A 314 -11.89 -23.44 -12.05
N ASN A 315 -10.64 -23.58 -12.49
CA ASN A 315 -10.32 -23.85 -13.89
C ASN A 315 -10.89 -25.19 -14.38
N LYS A 316 -10.82 -26.26 -13.57
CA LYS A 316 -11.44 -27.55 -13.93
C LYS A 316 -12.95 -27.48 -14.17
N HIS A 317 -13.63 -26.55 -13.50
CA HIS A 317 -15.09 -26.37 -13.59
C HIS A 317 -15.51 -25.23 -14.52
N ARG A 318 -14.56 -24.54 -15.17
CA ARG A 318 -14.88 -23.50 -16.16
C ARG A 318 -15.34 -24.15 -17.46
N ASN A 319 -16.27 -23.49 -18.13
CA ASN A 319 -16.70 -23.90 -19.46
C ASN A 319 -15.52 -23.77 -20.43
N GLY A 320 -15.37 -24.72 -21.37
CA GLY A 320 -14.27 -24.74 -22.32
C GLY A 320 -14.18 -23.53 -23.27
N SER A 321 -15.19 -22.65 -23.30
CA SER A 321 -15.17 -21.39 -24.03
C SER A 321 -14.54 -20.22 -23.25
N CYS A 322 -14.33 -20.38 -21.93
CA CYS A 322 -13.70 -19.38 -21.09
C CYS A 322 -12.20 -19.68 -20.94
N LYS A 323 -11.35 -18.66 -21.05
CA LYS A 323 -9.93 -18.79 -20.69
C LYS A 323 -9.80 -19.16 -19.20
N ASP A 324 -8.80 -19.97 -18.90
CA ASP A 324 -8.42 -20.32 -17.53
C ASP A 324 -7.98 -19.07 -16.75
N LEU A 325 -8.24 -19.07 -15.46
CA LEU A 325 -7.73 -18.08 -14.53
C LEU A 325 -6.21 -18.26 -14.37
N LEU A 326 -5.49 -17.14 -14.49
CA LEU A 326 -4.06 -17.10 -14.25
C LEU A 326 -3.76 -17.16 -12.75
N ILE A 327 -2.68 -17.86 -12.43
CA ILE A 327 -2.05 -17.82 -11.12
C ILE A 327 -0.87 -16.86 -11.21
N LEU A 328 -0.94 -15.75 -10.48
CA LEU A 328 0.14 -14.78 -10.36
C LEU A 328 0.67 -14.76 -8.92
N MET A 329 1.88 -14.24 -8.77
CA MET A 329 2.42 -13.85 -7.48
C MET A 329 2.55 -12.32 -7.52
N GLY A 330 2.09 -11.63 -6.48
CA GLY A 330 2.21 -10.19 -6.36
C GLY A 330 3.35 -9.84 -5.42
N ASP A 331 4.26 -8.96 -5.84
CA ASP A 331 5.38 -8.54 -5.00
C ASP A 331 4.90 -7.61 -3.88
N ASP A 332 3.85 -6.82 -4.17
CA ASP A 332 3.33 -5.73 -3.34
C ASP A 332 4.46 -4.85 -2.76
N CYS A 333 5.49 -4.65 -3.58
CA CYS A 333 6.69 -3.90 -3.24
C CYS A 333 6.37 -2.40 -3.21
N HIS A 334 6.67 -1.73 -2.10
CA HIS A 334 6.47 -0.29 -1.93
C HIS A 334 7.82 0.44 -1.93
N GLN A 335 8.10 1.21 -2.99
CA GLN A 335 9.42 1.80 -3.20
C GLN A 335 9.77 2.93 -2.22
N GLY A 336 8.78 3.63 -1.67
CA GLY A 336 9.02 4.66 -0.65
C GLY A 336 9.45 4.11 0.71
N GLU A 337 9.42 2.79 0.95
CA GLU A 337 10.08 2.22 2.13
C GLU A 337 11.61 2.17 1.95
N LYS A 338 12.07 1.95 0.71
CA LYS A 338 13.50 1.92 0.34
C LYS A 338 14.17 3.29 0.36
N THR A 339 13.42 4.37 0.60
CA THR A 339 13.97 5.73 0.78
C THR A 339 14.12 6.10 2.25
N ARG A 340 13.72 5.24 3.19
CA ARG A 340 13.91 5.47 4.62
C ARG A 340 15.29 4.99 5.04
N LYS A 341 15.78 5.49 6.18
CA LYS A 341 17.01 4.96 6.78
C LYS A 341 16.81 3.50 7.17
N LYS A 342 17.86 2.69 7.08
CA LYS A 342 17.81 1.24 7.35
C LYS A 342 17.28 0.89 8.76
N ASP A 343 17.53 1.72 9.76
CA ASP A 343 17.05 1.56 11.14
C ASP A 343 15.59 1.98 11.35
N GLU A 344 15.00 2.71 10.40
CA GLU A 344 13.60 3.17 10.43
C GLU A 344 12.68 2.33 9.52
N GLN A 345 13.26 1.44 8.71
CA GLN A 345 12.55 0.60 7.75
C GLN A 345 11.73 -0.50 8.42
N ASP A 346 10.58 -0.80 7.83
CA ASP A 346 9.82 -2.01 8.12
C ASP A 346 10.48 -3.20 7.37
N PRO A 347 11.06 -4.20 8.06
CA PRO A 347 11.77 -5.30 7.41
C PRO A 347 10.88 -6.08 6.44
N GLU A 348 9.63 -6.37 6.82
CA GLU A 348 8.70 -7.16 5.99
C GLU A 348 8.36 -6.44 4.66
N LYS A 349 8.40 -5.11 4.65
CA LYS A 349 8.16 -4.31 3.45
C LYS A 349 9.40 -4.07 2.62
N THR A 350 10.56 -4.02 3.27
CA THR A 350 11.84 -3.75 2.63
C THR A 350 12.33 -4.98 1.86
N GLU A 351 12.10 -6.19 2.40
CA GLU A 351 12.43 -7.47 1.75
C GLU A 351 11.67 -7.71 0.43
N ARG A 352 10.53 -7.04 0.22
CA ARG A 352 9.75 -7.15 -1.02
C ARG A 352 10.44 -6.34 -2.12
N GLU A 353 10.78 -7.01 -3.22
CA GLU A 353 11.48 -6.40 -4.35
C GLU A 353 10.70 -6.60 -5.65
N ILE A 354 10.86 -5.67 -6.60
CA ILE A 354 10.15 -5.75 -7.89
C ILE A 354 10.63 -7.00 -8.63
N GLY A 355 9.74 -7.94 -8.87
CA GLY A 355 10.02 -9.17 -9.59
C GLY A 355 10.70 -10.27 -8.76
N VAL A 356 10.88 -10.09 -7.45
CA VAL A 356 11.41 -11.15 -6.58
C VAL A 356 10.25 -11.85 -5.89
N GLN A 357 10.05 -13.10 -6.27
CA GLN A 357 8.89 -13.89 -5.90
C GLN A 357 9.33 -15.27 -5.40
N PRO A 358 9.80 -15.37 -4.14
CA PRO A 358 10.40 -16.60 -3.60
C PRO A 358 9.48 -17.82 -3.68
N ALA A 359 8.16 -17.60 -3.73
CA ALA A 359 7.16 -18.65 -3.92
C ALA A 359 7.39 -19.51 -5.17
N TRP A 360 7.95 -18.96 -6.24
CA TRP A 360 8.29 -19.75 -7.43
C TRP A 360 9.45 -20.71 -7.22
N ASP A 361 10.28 -20.49 -6.20
CA ASP A 361 11.48 -21.28 -5.91
C ASP A 361 11.26 -22.25 -4.73
N ASP A 362 10.12 -22.15 -4.05
CA ASP A 362 9.70 -23.11 -3.01
C ASP A 362 9.31 -24.45 -3.62
N LEU A 363 9.94 -25.54 -3.15
CA LEU A 363 9.76 -26.88 -3.72
C LEU A 363 8.31 -27.40 -3.63
N ASN A 364 7.55 -27.03 -2.62
CA ASN A 364 6.18 -27.52 -2.45
C ASN A 364 5.22 -26.75 -3.36
N ILE A 365 5.38 -25.43 -3.45
CA ILE A 365 4.65 -24.57 -4.38
C ILE A 365 4.98 -24.96 -5.83
N GLN A 366 6.26 -25.13 -6.17
CA GLN A 366 6.71 -25.57 -7.50
C GLN A 366 6.03 -26.87 -7.94
N LYS A 367 5.97 -27.88 -7.08
CA LYS A 367 5.29 -29.15 -7.40
C LYS A 367 3.83 -28.94 -7.77
N LYS A 368 3.12 -28.05 -7.07
CA LYS A 368 1.71 -27.74 -7.37
C LYS A 368 1.57 -26.99 -8.70
N LEU A 369 2.42 -25.98 -8.94
CA LEU A 369 2.42 -25.21 -10.18
C LEU A 369 2.74 -26.09 -11.39
N ILE A 370 3.75 -26.97 -11.28
CA ILE A 370 4.13 -27.93 -12.34
C ILE A 370 2.99 -28.88 -12.67
N ARG A 371 2.25 -29.38 -11.67
CA ARG A 371 1.07 -30.23 -11.90
C ARG A 371 -0.04 -29.51 -12.66
N GLY A 372 -0.12 -28.18 -12.54
CA GLY A 372 -1.02 -27.34 -13.33
C GLY A 372 -0.43 -26.86 -14.67
N GLY A 373 0.80 -27.25 -15.02
CA GLY A 373 1.49 -26.75 -16.22
C GLY A 373 1.91 -25.28 -16.14
N ILE A 374 1.99 -24.72 -14.92
CA ILE A 374 2.23 -23.30 -14.67
C ILE A 374 3.72 -23.07 -14.43
N THR A 375 4.32 -22.22 -15.25
CA THR A 375 5.69 -21.72 -15.08
C THR A 375 5.67 -20.20 -15.20
N ARG A 376 6.67 -19.52 -14.62
CA ARG A 376 6.78 -18.06 -14.73
C ARG A 376 6.83 -17.60 -16.19
N GLN A 377 7.54 -18.34 -17.05
CA GLN A 377 7.60 -18.07 -18.48
C GLN A 377 6.22 -18.16 -19.15
N ASN A 378 5.50 -19.27 -18.95
CA ASN A 378 4.19 -19.45 -19.59
C ASN A 378 3.16 -18.43 -19.08
N VAL A 379 3.25 -18.03 -17.80
CA VAL A 379 2.40 -16.95 -17.25
C VAL A 379 2.70 -15.62 -17.94
N ILE A 380 3.98 -15.27 -18.13
CA ILE A 380 4.37 -14.06 -18.86
C ILE A 380 3.82 -14.08 -20.29
N GLU A 381 4.01 -15.18 -21.00
CA GLU A 381 3.56 -15.34 -22.39
C GLU A 381 2.04 -15.23 -22.53
N GLU A 382 1.30 -16.02 -21.74
CA GLU A 382 -0.17 -16.00 -21.75
C GLU A 382 -0.70 -14.64 -21.31
N TYR A 383 -0.09 -14.01 -20.30
CA TYR A 383 -0.61 -12.75 -19.81
C TYR A 383 -0.39 -11.61 -20.80
N ARG A 384 0.77 -11.59 -21.47
CA ARG A 384 1.06 -10.69 -22.59
C ARG A 384 0.07 -10.87 -23.75
N CYS A 385 -0.28 -12.11 -24.10
CA CYS A 385 -1.31 -12.40 -25.09
C CYS A 385 -2.69 -11.83 -24.70
N ARG A 386 -3.06 -11.90 -23.42
CA ARG A 386 -4.33 -11.29 -22.94
C ARG A 386 -4.30 -9.77 -22.97
N LEU A 387 -3.16 -9.16 -22.64
CA LEU A 387 -2.98 -7.71 -22.67
C LEU A 387 -3.00 -7.14 -24.10
N SER A 388 -2.67 -7.95 -25.10
CA SER A 388 -2.66 -7.56 -26.52
C SER A 388 -3.95 -7.92 -27.28
N SER A 389 -4.75 -8.86 -26.75
CA SER A 389 -6.10 -9.20 -27.25
C SER A 389 -7.06 -8.03 -27.06
#